data_AF-A0A7W0QDJ7-F1
#
_entry.id   AF-A0A7W0QDJ7-F1
#
_cell.length_a   1.000
_cell.length_b   1.000
_cell.length_c   1.000
_cell.angle_alpha   90.00
_cell.angle_beta   90.00
_cell.angle_gamma   90.00
#
_symmetry.space_group_name_H-M   'P 1'
#
loop_
_entity.id
_entity.type
_entity.pdbx_description
1 polymer ?
#
loop_
_entity_poly.entity_id
_entity_poly.type
_entity_poly.pdbx_seq_one_letter_code
_entity_poly.pdbx_strand_id
1 'polypeptide(L)'
;MSKGAPFEAAASEQSRGKPVKRELGGVHYSLGIPAGYRLAEESQRRHTWEPTSGTGFMVKLTVSPRSKTDVDGAWVTPPCDPREAGGISSSSNRVDGVERDTSIGLTLCIADREVSLHCSAEHTRGHLEKPEQEAALALCKSLQLAR
;
A
#
# COMPACT_ATOMS: atom_id res chain seq x y z
N MET A 1 10.06 36.96 -25.56
CA MET A 1 10.24 35.55 -25.15
C MET A 1 9.84 35.45 -23.68
N SER A 2 8.65 34.97 -23.36
CA SER A 2 8.21 34.83 -21.97
C SER A 2 8.82 33.56 -21.38
N LYS A 3 9.71 33.70 -20.39
CA LYS A 3 10.13 32.59 -19.54
C LYS A 3 8.91 32.10 -18.78
N GLY A 4 8.49 30.85 -19.02
CA GLY A 4 7.45 30.21 -18.22
C GLY A 4 7.86 30.23 -16.74
N ALA A 5 6.91 30.50 -15.85
CA ALA A 5 7.15 30.45 -14.42
C ALA A 5 7.71 29.06 -14.03
N PRO A 6 8.64 28.98 -13.07
CA PRO A 6 9.12 27.69 -12.58
C PRO A 6 7.91 26.89 -12.06
N PHE A 7 7.83 25.62 -12.46
CA PHE A 7 6.84 24.70 -11.92
C PHE A 7 7.11 24.51 -10.43
N GLU A 8 6.23 25.05 -9.59
CA GLU A 8 6.26 24.84 -8.16
C GLU A 8 5.29 23.68 -7.86
N ALA A 9 5.85 22.49 -7.64
CA ALA A 9 5.04 21.35 -7.22
C ALA A 9 4.38 21.72 -5.88
N ALA A 10 3.06 21.51 -5.78
CA ALA A 10 2.35 21.69 -4.52
C ALA A 10 3.03 20.85 -3.43
N ALA A 11 3.16 21.43 -2.22
CA ALA A 11 3.79 20.74 -1.10
C ALA A 11 3.03 19.44 -0.80
N SER A 12 3.65 18.30 -1.11
CA SER A 12 3.11 16.98 -0.77
C SER A 12 3.05 16.84 0.75
N GLU A 13 1.97 16.26 1.27
CA GLU A 13 1.86 15.99 2.70
C GLU A 13 3.03 15.15 3.21
N GLN A 14 3.54 15.51 4.39
CA GLN A 14 4.63 14.79 5.05
C GLN A 14 4.14 14.19 6.38
N SER A 15 4.49 12.94 6.62
CA SER A 15 4.25 12.27 7.89
C SER A 15 5.19 12.82 8.96
N ARG A 16 4.62 13.08 10.14
CA ARG A 16 5.32 13.47 11.37
C ARG A 16 5.58 12.27 12.29
N GLY A 17 5.49 11.04 11.78
CA GLY A 17 5.64 9.81 12.56
C GLY A 17 4.40 9.43 13.39
N LYS A 18 3.26 10.07 13.12
CA LYS A 18 1.96 9.70 13.70
C LYS A 18 1.13 8.95 12.65
N PRO A 19 0.16 8.11 13.07
CA PRO A 19 -0.74 7.48 12.13
C PRO A 19 -1.43 8.52 11.24
N VAL A 20 -1.34 8.34 9.93
CA VAL A 20 -2.05 9.17 8.96
C VAL A 20 -3.46 8.63 8.80
N LYS A 21 -4.45 9.52 8.77
CA LYS A 21 -5.86 9.17 8.54
C LYS A 21 -6.30 9.72 7.20
N ARG A 22 -6.86 8.87 6.36
CA ARG A 22 -7.10 9.15 4.94
C ARG A 22 -8.29 8.34 4.42
N GLU A 23 -8.76 8.73 3.25
CA GLU A 23 -9.75 7.99 2.48
C GLU A 23 -9.14 7.55 1.14
N LEU A 24 -9.40 6.31 0.73
CA LEU A 24 -9.00 5.78 -0.58
C LEU A 24 -10.17 5.03 -1.21
N GLY A 25 -10.69 5.53 -2.33
CA GLY A 25 -11.84 4.93 -3.03
C GLY A 25 -13.04 4.68 -2.11
N GLY A 26 -13.38 5.64 -1.25
CA GLY A 26 -14.48 5.52 -0.28
C GLY A 26 -14.14 4.72 0.98
N VAL A 27 -12.92 4.18 1.11
CA VAL A 27 -12.47 3.40 2.27
C VAL A 27 -11.64 4.29 3.18
N HIS A 28 -12.13 4.52 4.40
CA HIS A 28 -11.39 5.26 5.41
C HIS A 28 -10.37 4.34 6.11
N TYR A 29 -9.13 4.82 6.24
CA TYR A 29 -8.07 4.07 6.87
C TYR A 29 -7.17 4.93 7.76
N SER A 30 -6.48 4.26 8.67
CA SER A 30 -5.38 4.78 9.48
C SER A 30 -4.14 3.93 9.21
N LEU A 31 -2.99 4.55 8.99
CA LEU A 31 -1.72 3.84 8.70
C LEU A 31 -0.56 4.46 9.46
N GLY A 32 0.26 3.64 10.12
CA GLY A 32 1.49 4.06 10.78
C GLY A 32 2.60 4.33 9.77
N ILE A 33 2.76 5.59 9.35
CA ILE A 33 3.84 6.02 8.46
C ILE A 33 4.95 6.69 9.28
N PRO A 34 6.23 6.27 9.16
CA PRO A 34 7.35 6.90 9.85
C PRO A 34 7.49 8.40 9.56
N ALA A 35 8.17 9.12 10.45
CA ALA A 35 8.54 10.52 10.19
C ALA A 35 9.50 10.61 9.00
N GLY A 36 9.46 11.73 8.27
CA GLY A 36 10.33 11.92 7.09
C GLY A 36 9.84 11.15 5.86
N TYR A 37 8.55 10.86 5.79
CA TYR A 37 7.89 10.30 4.62
C TYR A 37 6.95 11.33 4.00
N ARG A 38 6.71 11.25 2.70
CA ARG A 38 5.73 12.08 1.97
C ARG A 38 4.75 11.24 1.18
N LEU A 39 3.56 11.78 0.93
CA LEU A 39 2.61 11.23 -0.03
C LEU A 39 3.06 11.60 -1.45
N ALA A 40 3.71 10.67 -2.14
CA ALA A 40 4.26 10.89 -3.48
C ALA A 40 3.24 10.67 -4.60
N GLU A 41 2.26 9.79 -4.38
CA GLU A 41 1.14 9.57 -5.30
C GLU A 41 -0.16 9.57 -4.52
N GLU A 42 -1.13 10.34 -5.02
CA GLU A 42 -2.50 10.38 -4.52
C GLU A 42 -3.46 10.31 -5.71
N SER A 43 -4.25 9.23 -5.76
CA SER A 43 -5.30 9.05 -6.75
C SER A 43 -6.51 8.39 -6.07
N GLN A 44 -7.64 8.33 -6.80
CA GLN A 44 -8.86 7.71 -6.29
C GLN A 44 -8.70 6.25 -5.85
N ARG A 45 -7.67 5.53 -6.34
CA ARG A 45 -7.47 4.12 -6.03
C ARG A 45 -6.10 3.75 -5.50
N ARG A 46 -5.16 4.69 -5.49
CA ARG A 46 -3.79 4.44 -5.02
C ARG A 46 -3.24 5.60 -4.22
N HIS A 47 -2.63 5.28 -3.08
CA HIS A 47 -1.75 6.16 -2.34
C HIS A 47 -0.36 5.55 -2.24
N THR A 48 0.69 6.36 -2.43
CA THR A 48 2.08 5.92 -2.27
C THR A 48 2.81 6.84 -1.29
N TRP A 49 3.30 6.29 -0.18
CA TRP A 49 4.16 6.97 0.77
C TRP A 49 5.61 6.56 0.56
N GLU A 50 6.52 7.51 0.52
CA GLU A 50 7.95 7.25 0.35
C GLU A 50 8.81 8.15 1.24
N PRO A 51 10.08 7.78 1.52
CA PRO A 51 11.00 8.65 2.24
C PRO A 51 11.18 9.99 1.53
N THR A 52 11.21 11.11 2.26
CA THR A 52 11.49 12.44 1.70
C THR A 52 12.94 12.58 1.23
N SER A 53 13.84 11.73 1.72
CA SER A 53 15.25 11.71 1.37
C SER A 53 15.84 10.33 1.65
N GLY A 54 16.85 9.94 0.87
CA GLY A 54 17.60 8.71 1.08
C GLY A 54 16.86 7.45 0.61
N THR A 55 17.30 6.30 1.12
CA THR A 55 16.73 4.99 0.80
C THR A 55 15.85 4.47 1.93
N GLY A 56 14.80 3.73 1.59
CA GLY A 56 13.90 3.13 2.58
C GLY A 56 12.74 2.40 1.92
N PHE A 57 11.71 2.08 2.70
CA PHE A 57 10.50 1.44 2.16
C PHE A 57 9.57 2.48 1.54
N MET A 58 9.04 2.20 0.35
CA MET A 58 7.83 2.82 -0.18
C MET A 58 6.64 1.98 0.27
N VAL A 59 5.60 2.62 0.82
CA VAL A 59 4.36 1.95 1.22
C VAL A 59 3.26 2.33 0.23
N LYS A 60 2.72 1.33 -0.47
CA LYS A 60 1.68 1.49 -1.47
C LYS A 60 0.36 0.94 -0.95
N LEU A 61 -0.67 1.76 -0.98
CA LEU A 61 -2.05 1.35 -0.74
C LEU A 61 -2.79 1.34 -2.06
N THR A 62 -3.51 0.26 -2.34
CA THR A 62 -4.38 0.15 -3.51
C THR A 62 -5.73 -0.40 -3.09
N VAL A 63 -6.81 0.25 -3.49
CA VAL A 63 -8.16 -0.31 -3.40
C VAL A 63 -8.50 -1.01 -4.71
N SER A 64 -8.92 -2.26 -4.62
CA SER A 64 -9.22 -3.11 -5.77
C SER A 64 -10.54 -3.86 -5.58
N PRO A 65 -11.27 -4.17 -6.67
CA PRO A 65 -12.36 -5.14 -6.59
C PRO A 65 -11.88 -6.47 -6.03
N ARG A 66 -12.73 -7.15 -5.28
CA ARG A 66 -12.45 -8.49 -4.78
C ARG A 66 -12.61 -9.54 -5.87
N SER A 67 -11.82 -10.61 -5.76
CA SER A 67 -11.97 -11.78 -6.62
C SER A 67 -13.36 -12.39 -6.46
N LYS A 68 -13.92 -12.83 -7.58
CA LYS A 68 -15.16 -13.59 -7.62
C LYS A 68 -14.84 -15.07 -7.74
N THR A 69 -15.70 -15.92 -7.20
CA THR A 69 -15.67 -17.36 -7.37
C THR A 69 -16.98 -17.83 -7.97
N ASP A 70 -16.93 -18.91 -8.75
CA ASP A 70 -18.13 -19.59 -9.22
C ASP A 70 -18.73 -20.39 -8.06
N VAL A 71 -20.00 -20.15 -7.75
CA VAL A 71 -20.82 -20.95 -6.83
C VAL A 71 -22.09 -21.29 -7.58
N ASP A 72 -22.28 -22.57 -7.89
CA ASP A 72 -23.45 -23.09 -8.59
C ASP A 72 -23.75 -22.35 -9.91
N GLY A 73 -22.72 -21.97 -10.67
CA GLY A 73 -22.85 -21.26 -11.95
C GLY A 73 -23.06 -19.74 -11.83
N ALA A 74 -22.96 -19.18 -10.62
CA ALA A 74 -22.99 -17.74 -10.38
C ALA A 74 -21.62 -17.21 -9.90
N TRP A 75 -21.12 -16.15 -10.52
CA TRP A 75 -19.90 -15.45 -10.09
C TRP A 75 -20.20 -14.53 -8.91
N VAL A 76 -19.92 -15.00 -7.71
CA VAL A 76 -20.17 -14.27 -6.46
C VAL A 76 -18.89 -13.80 -5.82
N THR A 77 -18.95 -12.64 -5.16
CA THR A 77 -17.88 -12.18 -4.27
C THR A 77 -18.08 -12.89 -2.93
N PRO A 78 -17.12 -13.72 -2.45
CA PRO A 78 -17.28 -14.39 -1.16
C PRO A 78 -17.49 -13.38 -0.02
N PRO A 79 -18.08 -13.73 1.13
CA PRO A 79 -18.02 -12.88 2.31
C PRO A 79 -16.56 -12.65 2.74
N CYS A 80 -16.29 -11.58 3.52
CA CYS A 80 -14.99 -11.45 4.18
C CYS A 80 -14.87 -12.54 5.26
N ASP A 81 -13.75 -13.26 5.32
CA ASP A 81 -13.47 -14.14 6.46
C ASP A 81 -12.88 -13.30 7.60
N PRO A 82 -13.55 -13.18 8.76
CA PRO A 82 -13.03 -12.43 9.90
C PRO A 82 -11.82 -13.11 10.58
N ARG A 83 -11.53 -14.38 10.28
CA ARG A 83 -10.38 -15.13 10.80
C ARG A 83 -9.12 -14.92 9.97
N GLU A 84 -9.27 -14.50 8.72
CA GLU A 84 -8.18 -14.11 7.86
C GLU A 84 -8.07 -12.58 7.86
N ALA A 85 -7.21 -12.05 8.72
CA ALA A 85 -6.82 -10.64 8.68
C ALA A 85 -6.00 -10.34 7.42
N GLY A 86 -6.61 -10.52 6.26
CA GLY A 86 -6.00 -10.36 4.96
C GLY A 86 -4.88 -11.33 4.62
N GLY A 87 -4.87 -11.81 3.37
CA GLY A 87 -3.76 -12.62 2.87
C GLY A 87 -2.46 -11.82 2.91
N ILE A 88 -1.42 -12.38 3.55
CA ILE A 88 -0.05 -11.90 3.36
C ILE A 88 0.35 -12.30 1.93
N SER A 89 0.87 -11.34 1.18
CA SER A 89 1.36 -11.57 -0.17
C SER A 89 2.78 -11.07 -0.30
N SER A 90 3.62 -11.81 -1.01
CA SER A 90 4.91 -11.33 -1.50
C SER A 90 4.96 -11.40 -3.02
N SER A 91 5.82 -10.59 -3.61
CA SER A 91 6.19 -10.70 -5.02
C SER A 91 7.70 -10.80 -5.12
N SER A 92 8.20 -11.62 -6.06
CA SER A 92 9.61 -11.78 -6.35
C SER A 92 9.91 -11.42 -7.81
N ASN A 93 11.17 -11.07 -8.09
CA ASN A 93 11.70 -10.90 -9.44
C ASN A 93 13.17 -11.31 -9.50
N ARG A 94 13.72 -11.51 -10.71
CA ARG A 94 15.15 -11.72 -10.89
C ARG A 94 15.90 -10.39 -10.83
N VAL A 95 16.80 -10.27 -9.87
CA VAL A 95 17.72 -9.13 -9.70
C VAL A 95 19.14 -9.67 -9.72
N ASP A 96 19.95 -9.20 -10.67
CA ASP A 96 21.31 -9.69 -10.90
C ASP A 96 21.40 -11.22 -11.08
N GLY A 97 20.38 -11.80 -11.73
CA GLY A 97 20.30 -13.24 -11.99
C GLY A 97 19.79 -14.09 -10.82
N VAL A 98 19.54 -13.48 -9.66
CA VAL A 98 19.06 -14.17 -8.45
C VAL A 98 17.60 -13.77 -8.19
N GLU A 99 16.76 -14.73 -7.83
CA GLU A 99 15.39 -14.44 -7.39
C GLU A 99 15.41 -13.72 -6.04
N ARG A 100 14.77 -12.56 -5.98
CA ARG A 100 14.66 -11.73 -4.78
C ARG A 100 13.23 -11.25 -4.61
N ASP A 101 12.77 -11.21 -3.37
CA ASP A 101 11.52 -10.57 -3.01
C ASP A 101 11.61 -9.07 -3.32
N THR A 102 10.61 -8.52 -3.99
CA THR A 102 10.51 -7.10 -4.37
C THR A 102 9.53 -6.36 -3.49
N SER A 103 8.49 -7.05 -3.02
CA SER A 103 7.47 -6.49 -2.15
C SER A 103 6.94 -7.55 -1.17
N ILE A 104 6.47 -7.08 -0.03
CA ILE A 104 5.64 -7.85 0.88
C ILE A 104 4.49 -6.97 1.37
N GLY A 105 3.35 -7.58 1.63
CA GLY A 105 2.13 -6.84 1.89
C GLY A 105 1.06 -7.66 2.57
N LEU A 106 -0.07 -7.01 2.79
CA LEU A 106 -1.29 -7.61 3.30
C LEU A 106 -2.50 -7.06 2.54
N THR A 107 -3.55 -7.86 2.44
CA THR A 107 -4.78 -7.48 1.74
C THR A 107 -5.97 -7.51 2.66
N LEU A 108 -6.45 -6.38 3.16
CA LEU A 108 -7.64 -6.34 4.01
C LEU A 108 -8.92 -6.41 3.18
N CYS A 109 -9.81 -7.33 3.54
CA CYS A 109 -11.17 -7.36 3.05
C CYS A 109 -12.00 -6.26 3.73
N ILE A 110 -12.81 -5.52 2.97
CA ILE A 110 -13.71 -4.52 3.54
C ILE A 110 -15.10 -5.13 3.69
N ALA A 111 -15.55 -5.30 4.94
CA ALA A 111 -16.87 -5.86 5.24
C ALA A 111 -17.98 -5.09 4.48
N ASP A 112 -18.99 -5.83 4.02
CA ASP A 112 -20.15 -5.30 3.30
C ASP A 112 -19.82 -4.54 2.01
N ARG A 113 -18.62 -4.73 1.45
CA ARG A 113 -18.19 -4.14 0.18
C ARG A 113 -17.52 -5.16 -0.75
N GLU A 114 -17.65 -4.92 -2.05
CA GLU A 114 -16.98 -5.73 -3.09
C GLU A 114 -15.53 -5.29 -3.35
N VAL A 115 -14.88 -4.61 -2.39
CA VAL A 115 -13.50 -4.12 -2.52
C VAL A 115 -12.61 -4.63 -1.40
N SER A 116 -11.32 -4.70 -1.68
CA SER A 116 -10.25 -4.93 -0.72
C SER A 116 -9.29 -3.74 -0.72
N LEU A 117 -8.59 -3.56 0.40
CA LEU A 117 -7.50 -2.61 0.53
C LEU A 117 -6.19 -3.40 0.64
N HIS A 118 -5.37 -3.30 -0.39
CA HIS A 118 -4.05 -3.90 -0.44
C HIS A 118 -3.00 -2.90 0.05
N CYS A 119 -2.18 -3.30 1.02
CA CYS A 119 -0.95 -2.61 1.40
C CYS A 119 0.24 -3.44 0.96
N SER A 120 1.19 -2.84 0.26
CA SER A 120 2.51 -3.42 0.03
C SER A 120 3.61 -2.45 0.43
N ALA A 121 4.74 -3.02 0.84
CA ALA A 121 5.96 -2.29 1.10
C ALA A 121 7.08 -2.83 0.19
N GLU A 122 7.76 -1.91 -0.48
CA GLU A 122 8.87 -2.17 -1.41
C GLU A 122 10.08 -1.34 -0.97
N HIS A 123 11.29 -1.88 -0.98
CA HIS A 123 12.46 -1.02 -0.79
C HIS A 123 12.71 -0.19 -2.05
N THR A 124 13.09 1.08 -1.93
CA THR A 124 13.42 1.97 -3.06
C THR A 124 14.58 1.46 -3.94
N ARG A 125 15.29 0.40 -3.51
CA ARG A 125 16.37 -0.25 -4.28
C ARG A 125 15.87 -1.37 -5.18
N GLY A 126 14.57 -1.64 -5.18
CA GLY A 126 13.91 -2.63 -6.05
C GLY A 126 13.88 -4.06 -5.51
N HIS A 127 14.44 -4.34 -4.33
CA HIS A 127 14.33 -5.64 -3.67
C HIS A 127 14.45 -5.55 -2.14
N LEU A 128 13.82 -6.49 -1.45
CA LEU A 128 13.88 -6.69 0.00
C LEU A 128 15.03 -7.65 0.34
N GLU A 129 15.77 -7.29 1.37
CA GLU A 129 16.66 -8.24 2.03
C GLU A 129 15.86 -9.06 3.05
N LYS A 130 16.31 -10.28 3.38
CA LYS A 130 15.56 -11.16 4.30
C LYS A 130 15.18 -10.49 5.63
N PRO A 131 16.07 -9.75 6.33
CA PRO A 131 15.71 -9.07 7.57
C PRO A 131 14.66 -7.97 7.39
N GLU A 132 14.51 -7.44 6.18
CA GLU A 132 13.62 -6.32 5.91
C GLU A 132 12.17 -6.74 5.65
N GLN A 133 11.93 -8.00 5.30
CA GLN A 133 10.58 -8.48 5.01
C GLN A 133 9.64 -8.29 6.21
N GLU A 134 10.14 -8.57 7.42
CA GLU A 134 9.38 -8.38 8.65
C GLU A 134 9.10 -6.90 8.91
N ALA A 135 10.10 -6.03 8.72
CA ALA A 135 9.95 -4.58 8.90
C ALA A 135 8.96 -3.97 7.87
N ALA A 136 9.07 -4.39 6.61
CA ALA A 136 8.18 -4.00 5.53
C ALA A 136 6.73 -4.46 5.80
N LEU A 137 6.56 -5.71 6.25
CA LEU A 137 5.26 -6.23 6.64
C LEU A 137 4.69 -5.51 7.87
N ALA A 138 5.53 -5.13 8.83
CA ALA A 138 5.09 -4.40 10.02
C ALA A 138 4.50 -3.02 9.69
N LEU A 139 5.03 -2.32 8.67
CA LEU A 139 4.43 -1.09 8.16
C LEU A 139 2.99 -1.34 7.70
N CYS A 140 2.78 -2.39 6.91
CA CYS A 140 1.44 -2.73 6.46
C CYS A 140 0.52 -3.21 7.59
N LYS A 141 1.03 -3.99 8.56
CA LYS A 141 0.25 -4.45 9.73
C LYS A 141 -0.27 -3.32 10.61
N SER A 142 0.28 -2.12 10.51
CA SER A 142 -0.25 -0.93 11.19
C SER A 142 -1.53 -0.37 10.55
N LEU A 143 -1.93 -0.89 9.38
CA LEU A 143 -3.14 -0.50 8.67
C LEU A 143 -4.38 -0.89 9.48
N GLN A 144 -5.24 0.09 9.72
CA GLN A 144 -6.52 -0.07 10.38
C GLN A 144 -7.61 0.55 9.52
N LEU A 145 -8.73 -0.16 9.36
CA LEU A 145 -9.92 0.38 8.72
C LEU A 145 -10.68 1.22 9.74
N ALA A 146 -11.00 2.46 9.40
CA ALA A 146 -11.89 3.28 10.20
C ALA A 146 -13.34 2.96 9.84
N ARG A 147 -14.19 2.86 10.87
CA ARG A 147 -15.64 2.72 10.72
C ARG A 147 -16.29 4.06 10.47
#